data_AF-A0A419FRW7-F1
#
_entry.id   AF-A0A419FRW7-F1
#
_cell.length_a   1.000
_cell.length_b   1.000
_cell.length_c   1.000
_cell.angle_alpha   90.00
_cell.angle_beta   90.00
_cell.angle_gamma   90.00
#
_symmetry.space_group_name_H-M   'P 1'
#
loop_
_entity.id
_entity.type
_entity.pdbx_description
1 polymer ?
#
loop_
_entity_poly.entity_id
_entity_poly.type
_entity_poly.pdbx_seq_one_letter_code
_entity_poly.pdbx_strand_id
1 'polypeptide(L)'
;MAQRYTSRYDFLSNHTIKIAVVIILLAFVLVTLIWKPFIGLLLIIFCSLGILAYTVRVSPNKCPSCHRDGRELETKEYIRQIQDEVPSILYQDHYRCKYCKHRWEGELYTQDDAE
;
A
#
# COMPACT_ATOMS: atom_id res chain seq x y z
N MET A 1 32.71 10.31 -13.20
CA MET A 1 32.26 10.03 -11.82
C MET A 1 31.31 11.16 -11.37
N ALA A 2 30.05 11.10 -11.78
CA ALA A 2 29.04 12.08 -11.38
C ALA A 2 27.75 11.32 -11.16
N GLN A 3 27.36 11.09 -9.90
CA GLN A 3 26.00 10.69 -9.51
C GLN A 3 25.91 10.60 -7.98
N ARG A 4 24.74 11.00 -7.44
CA ARG A 4 24.25 10.91 -6.04
C ARG A 4 24.19 12.22 -5.22
N TYR A 5 23.62 13.30 -5.76
CA TYR A 5 23.12 14.40 -4.90
C TYR A 5 21.63 14.76 -5.10
N THR A 6 20.88 14.05 -5.95
CA THR A 6 19.47 14.37 -6.24
C THR A 6 18.44 13.69 -5.31
N SER A 7 18.82 12.65 -4.56
CA SER A 7 17.81 11.77 -3.92
C SER A 7 17.12 12.31 -2.66
N ARG A 8 17.67 13.29 -1.93
CA ARG A 8 17.03 13.79 -0.69
C ARG A 8 16.01 14.91 -0.92
N TYR A 9 16.25 15.78 -1.90
CA TYR A 9 15.33 16.88 -2.21
C TYR A 9 14.04 16.39 -2.88
N ASP A 10 14.11 15.35 -3.72
CA ASP A 10 12.94 14.73 -4.35
C ASP A 10 12.03 14.00 -3.35
N PHE A 11 12.61 13.46 -2.26
CA PHE A 11 11.85 12.78 -1.23
C PHE A 11 11.12 13.79 -0.34
N LEU A 12 11.80 14.83 0.17
CA LEU A 12 11.16 15.86 0.98
C LEU A 12 10.08 16.63 0.20
N SER A 13 10.33 16.99 -1.06
CA SER A 13 9.35 17.72 -1.86
C SER A 13 8.06 16.92 -2.05
N ASN A 14 8.16 15.61 -2.31
CA ASN A 14 7.00 14.76 -2.52
C ASN A 14 6.16 14.60 -1.23
N HIS A 15 6.80 14.50 -0.06
CA HIS A 15 6.08 14.45 1.22
C HIS A 15 5.42 15.77 1.57
N THR A 16 6.09 16.90 1.37
CA THR A 16 5.53 18.23 1.65
C THR A 16 4.34 18.54 0.72
N ILE A 17 4.42 18.19 -0.56
CA ILE A 17 3.32 18.36 -1.51
C ILE A 17 2.11 17.52 -1.10
N LYS A 18 2.31 16.25 -0.72
CA LYS A 18 1.23 15.38 -0.24
C LYS A 18 0.52 15.97 0.98
N ILE A 19 1.28 16.47 1.96
CA ILE A 19 0.70 17.08 3.17
C ILE A 19 -0.08 18.35 2.82
N ALA A 20 0.46 19.21 1.95
CA ALA A 20 -0.23 20.43 1.54
C ALA A 20 -1.57 20.13 0.82
N VAL A 21 -1.60 19.13 -0.06
CA VAL A 21 -2.83 18.69 -0.74
C VAL A 21 -3.88 18.20 0.26
N VAL A 22 -3.47 17.43 1.27
CA VAL A 22 -4.38 16.94 2.33
C VAL A 22 -4.99 18.10 3.13
N ILE A 23 -4.19 19.11 3.49
CA ILE A 23 -4.67 20.28 4.23
C ILE A 23 -5.69 21.08 3.41
N ILE A 24 -5.41 21.31 2.12
CA ILE A 24 -6.32 22.03 1.22
C ILE A 24 -7.66 21.29 1.07
N LEU A 25 -7.62 19.96 0.89
CA LEU A 25 -8.82 19.14 0.81
C LEU A 25 -9.64 19.21 2.11
N LEU A 26 -8.98 19.17 3.27
CA LEU A 26 -9.64 19.24 4.57
C LEU A 26 -10.32 20.60 4.79
N ALA A 27 -9.65 21.71 4.41
CA ALA A 27 -10.23 23.04 4.47
C ALA A 27 -11.44 23.18 3.55
N PHE A 28 -11.39 22.62 2.34
CA PHE A 28 -12.51 22.63 1.40
C PHE A 28 -13.73 21.89 1.96
N VAL A 29 -13.53 20.73 2.59
CA VAL A 29 -14.59 19.98 3.28
C VAL A 29 -15.23 20.82 4.38
N LEU A 30 -14.44 21.49 5.22
CA LEU A 30 -14.96 22.36 6.29
C LEU A 30 -15.81 23.51 5.74
N VAL A 31 -15.38 24.17 4.65
CA VAL A 31 -16.16 25.24 4.01
C VAL A 31 -17.47 24.72 3.44
N THR A 32 -17.46 23.54 2.80
CA THR A 32 -18.69 22.94 2.24
C THR A 32 -19.69 22.51 3.31
N LEU A 33 -19.23 22.08 4.50
CA LEU A 33 -20.08 21.73 5.64
C LEU A 33 -20.82 22.95 6.21
N ILE A 34 -20.18 24.12 6.23
CA ILE A 34 -20.79 25.37 6.71
C ILE A 34 -21.85 25.88 5.72
N TRP A 35 -21.60 25.78 4.41
CA TRP A 35 -22.46 26.40 3.42
C TRP A 35 -23.70 25.55 3.08
N LYS A 36 -23.57 24.22 2.97
CA LYS A 36 -24.69 23.28 2.73
C LYS A 36 -24.36 21.89 3.28
N PRO A 37 -24.90 21.49 4.44
CA PRO A 37 -24.53 20.21 5.09
C PRO A 37 -24.83 18.97 4.23
N PHE A 38 -25.82 19.06 3.33
CA PHE A 38 -26.17 17.98 2.40
C PHE A 38 -25.08 17.69 1.35
N ILE A 39 -24.37 18.72 0.89
CA ILE A 39 -23.31 18.57 -0.12
C ILE A 39 -22.07 17.93 0.53
N GLY A 40 -21.73 18.34 1.75
CA GLY A 40 -20.63 17.73 2.52
C GLY A 40 -20.86 16.23 2.76
N LEU A 41 -22.10 15.84 3.08
CA LEU A 41 -22.45 14.43 3.32
C LEU A 41 -22.33 13.58 2.05
N LEU A 42 -22.76 14.08 0.89
CA LEU A 42 -22.56 13.40 -0.39
C LEU A 42 -21.08 13.22 -0.73
N LEU A 43 -20.24 14.24 -0.53
CA LEU A 43 -18.80 14.14 -0.80
C LEU A 43 -18.11 13.08 0.07
N ILE A 44 -18.48 12.96 1.34
CA ILE A 44 -17.94 11.94 2.25
C ILE A 44 -18.30 10.52 1.74
N ILE A 45 -19.55 10.32 1.30
CA ILE A 45 -20.00 9.04 0.74
C ILE A 45 -19.22 8.68 -0.55
N PHE A 46 -19.00 9.66 -1.45
CA PHE A 46 -18.22 9.41 -2.66
C PHE A 46 -16.74 9.14 -2.36
N CYS A 47 -16.14 9.84 -1.39
CA CYS A 47 -14.76 9.59 -0.95
C CYS A 47 -14.59 8.18 -0.36
N SER A 48 -15.51 7.73 0.49
CA SER A 48 -15.43 6.39 1.10
C SER A 48 -15.56 5.28 0.04
N LEU A 49 -16.48 5.43 -0.93
CA LEU A 49 -16.59 4.52 -2.07
C LEU A 49 -15.34 4.52 -2.95
N GLY A 50 -14.73 5.68 -3.17
CA GLY A 50 -13.49 5.83 -3.93
C GLY A 50 -12.30 5.13 -3.26
N ILE A 51 -12.17 5.26 -1.94
CA ILE A 51 -11.12 4.57 -1.17
C ILE A 51 -11.33 3.06 -1.23
N LEU A 52 -12.56 2.58 -1.06
CA LEU A 52 -12.88 1.15 -1.16
C LEU A 52 -12.55 0.57 -2.55
N ALA A 53 -12.82 1.32 -3.61
CA ALA A 53 -12.45 0.92 -4.98
C ALA A 53 -10.94 0.97 -5.22
N TYR A 54 -10.22 1.89 -4.56
CA TYR A 54 -8.77 2.01 -4.65
C TYR A 54 -8.05 0.87 -3.93
N THR A 55 -8.50 0.49 -2.73
CA THR A 55 -7.90 -0.63 -1.98
C THR A 55 -8.04 -1.95 -2.72
N VAL A 56 -9.17 -2.17 -3.42
CA VAL A 56 -9.37 -3.35 -4.28
C VAL A 56 -8.44 -3.35 -5.52
N ARG A 57 -7.95 -2.19 -5.96
CA ARG A 57 -7.09 -2.06 -7.15
C ARG A 57 -5.59 -2.16 -6.91
N VAL A 58 -5.14 -2.33 -5.66
CA VAL A 58 -3.76 -2.80 -5.42
C VAL A 58 -3.71 -4.27 -5.80
N SER A 59 -3.73 -4.52 -7.12
CA SER A 59 -3.61 -5.87 -7.65
C SER A 59 -2.30 -6.44 -7.12
N PRO A 60 -2.32 -7.58 -6.41
CA PRO A 60 -1.14 -8.15 -5.75
C PRO A 60 -0.03 -8.54 -6.75
N ASN A 61 -0.28 -8.36 -8.05
CA ASN A 61 0.59 -8.79 -9.13
C ASN A 61 1.56 -7.73 -9.64
N LYS A 62 1.46 -6.48 -9.18
CA LYS A 62 2.37 -5.39 -9.58
C LYS A 62 3.57 -5.29 -8.65
N CYS A 63 4.74 -5.14 -9.25
CA CYS A 63 5.95 -4.88 -8.47
C CYS A 63 5.87 -3.49 -7.81
N PRO A 64 6.09 -3.35 -6.49
CA PRO A 64 6.02 -2.05 -5.81
C PRO A 64 7.13 -1.07 -6.22
N SER A 65 8.22 -1.57 -6.80
CA SER A 65 9.31 -0.72 -7.30
C SER A 65 9.04 -0.22 -8.72
N CYS A 66 8.82 -1.11 -9.69
CA CYS A 66 8.70 -0.73 -11.11
C CYS A 66 7.27 -0.67 -11.64
N HIS A 67 6.29 -1.07 -10.83
CA HIS A 67 4.84 -1.05 -11.14
C HIS A 67 4.43 -1.88 -12.37
N ARG A 68 5.34 -2.72 -12.89
CA ARG A 68 5.07 -3.68 -13.98
C ARG A 68 4.50 -4.97 -13.44
N ASP A 69 3.66 -5.60 -14.26
CA ASP A 69 3.11 -6.92 -14.02
C ASP A 69 4.16 -7.98 -14.35
N GLY A 70 4.66 -8.67 -13.32
CA GLY A 70 5.76 -9.64 -13.50
C GLY A 70 6.36 -10.11 -12.19
N ARG A 71 5.52 -10.64 -11.29
CA ARG A 71 5.96 -11.34 -10.08
C ARG A 71 6.40 -12.76 -10.42
N GLU A 72 7.40 -13.26 -9.71
CA GLU A 72 7.86 -14.63 -9.72
C GLU A 72 8.03 -15.06 -8.26
N LEU A 73 7.40 -16.17 -7.87
CA LEU A 73 7.56 -16.71 -6.52
C LEU A 73 8.94 -17.37 -6.45
N GLU A 74 9.83 -16.88 -5.58
CA GLU A 74 11.16 -17.47 -5.40
C GLU A 74 11.14 -18.59 -4.37
N THR A 75 10.50 -18.36 -3.21
CA THR A 75 10.57 -19.28 -2.06
C THR A 75 9.34 -19.15 -1.17
N LYS A 76 8.95 -20.26 -0.52
CA LYS A 76 8.06 -20.27 0.65
C LYS A 76 8.87 -20.60 1.89
N GLU A 77 8.92 -19.70 2.86
CA GLU A 77 9.60 -19.95 4.14
C GLU A 77 8.60 -20.39 5.22
N TYR A 78 9.06 -21.27 6.10
CA TYR A 78 8.29 -21.78 7.24
C TYR A 78 8.77 -21.08 8.51
N ILE A 79 7.87 -20.36 9.15
CA ILE A 79 8.10 -19.70 10.45
C ILE A 79 7.32 -20.49 11.50
N ARG A 80 8.02 -21.09 12.45
CA ARG A 80 7.38 -21.72 13.62
C ARG A 80 7.17 -20.66 14.68
N GLN A 81 5.93 -20.26 14.93
CA GLN A 81 5.63 -19.52 16.15
C GLN A 81 5.41 -20.51 17.29
N ILE A 82 6.27 -20.40 18.31
CA ILE A 82 6.07 -21.09 19.59
C ILE A 82 5.47 -20.02 20.50
N GLN A 83 4.15 -19.93 20.55
CA GLN A 83 3.46 -19.09 21.52
C GLN A 83 2.50 -19.96 22.32
N ASP A 84 3.01 -20.38 23.48
CA ASP A 84 2.48 -21.09 24.65
C ASP A 84 1.28 -22.05 24.58
N GLU A 85 0.45 -22.14 23.54
CA GLU A 85 -0.67 -23.09 23.53
C GLU A 85 -0.91 -23.86 22.22
N VAL A 86 -0.45 -23.41 21.04
CA VAL A 86 -0.50 -24.24 19.80
C VAL A 86 0.65 -23.86 18.86
N PRO A 87 1.51 -24.82 18.42
CA PRO A 87 2.49 -24.53 17.38
C PRO A 87 1.79 -24.31 16.04
N SER A 88 1.59 -23.05 15.65
CA SER A 88 1.11 -22.72 14.31
C SER A 88 2.27 -22.69 13.32
N ILE A 89 2.01 -23.28 12.16
CA ILE A 89 2.89 -23.25 11.00
C ILE A 89 2.51 -22.01 10.20
N LEU A 90 3.38 -21.01 10.16
CA LEU A 90 3.21 -19.85 9.29
C LEU A 90 4.06 -20.02 8.04
N TYR A 91 3.44 -19.81 6.88
CA TYR A 91 4.13 -19.71 5.61
C TYR A 91 4.29 -18.24 5.23
N GLN A 92 5.47 -17.89 4.73
CA GLN A 92 5.75 -16.58 4.14
C GLN A 92 6.20 -16.74 2.70
N ASP A 93 5.45 -16.15 1.77
CA ASP A 93 5.82 -16.13 0.36
C ASP A 93 6.84 -15.00 0.07
N HIS A 94 7.87 -15.32 -0.70
CA HIS A 94 8.85 -14.35 -1.20
C HIS A 94 8.72 -14.17 -2.71
N TYR A 95 8.55 -12.92 -3.15
CA TYR A 95 8.39 -12.58 -4.57
C TYR A 95 9.56 -11.79 -5.11
N ARG A 96 9.86 -12.02 -6.40
CA ARG A 96 10.83 -11.24 -7.16
C ARG A 96 10.23 -10.71 -8.46
N CYS A 97 10.60 -9.50 -8.82
CA CYS A 97 10.19 -8.91 -10.09
C CYS A 97 11.07 -9.44 -11.23
N LYS A 98 10.44 -9.91 -12.31
CA LYS A 98 11.16 -10.35 -13.52
C LYS A 98 12.02 -9.26 -14.15
N TYR A 99 11.56 -7.99 -14.10
CA TYR A 99 12.17 -6.84 -14.78
C TYR A 99 13.23 -6.13 -13.92
N CYS A 100 12.85 -5.58 -12.77
CA CYS A 100 13.76 -4.79 -11.94
C CYS A 100 14.49 -5.61 -10.87
N LYS A 101 14.21 -6.92 -10.77
CA LYS A 101 14.78 -7.84 -9.78
C LYS A 101 14.53 -7.44 -8.31
N HIS A 102 13.65 -6.48 -8.06
CA HIS A 102 13.19 -6.10 -6.72
C HIS A 102 12.55 -7.31 -6.02
N ARG A 103 12.85 -7.48 -4.73
CA ARG A 103 12.29 -8.52 -3.87
C ARG A 103 11.33 -7.91 -2.87
N TRP A 104 10.22 -8.58 -2.59
CA TRP A 104 9.28 -8.17 -1.56
C TRP A 104 8.57 -9.39 -0.96
N GLU A 105 8.15 -9.21 0.28
CA GLU A 105 7.46 -10.24 1.07
C GLU A 105 5.95 -10.21 0.78
N GLY A 106 5.35 -11.39 0.79
CA GLY A 106 3.92 -11.60 0.69
C GLY A 106 3.17 -11.50 2.01
N GLU A 107 1.90 -11.88 1.97
CA GLU A 107 1.11 -12.09 3.17
C GLU A 107 1.56 -13.38 3.89
N LEU A 108 1.46 -13.37 5.22
CA LEU A 108 1.62 -14.55 6.06
C LEU A 108 0.30 -15.31 6.08
N TYR A 109 0.36 -16.62 5.88
CA TYR A 109 -0.81 -17.50 5.91
C TYR A 109 -0.50 -18.79 6.64
N THR A 110 -1.55 -19.45 7.13
CA THR A 110 -1.45 -20.74 7.80
C THR A 110 -1.72 -21.88 6.83
N GLN A 111 -1.34 -23.11 7.19
CA GLN A 111 -1.58 -24.27 6.32
C GLN A 111 -3.06 -24.47 5.99
N ASP A 112 -3.94 -24.11 6.92
CA ASP A 112 -5.40 -24.24 6.79
C ASP A 112 -5.99 -23.27 5.75
N ASP A 113 -5.26 -22.20 5.38
CA ASP A 113 -5.69 -21.23 4.36
C ASP A 113 -5.36 -21.67 2.93
N ALA A 114 -4.60 -22.77 2.76
CA ALA A 114 -4.01 -23.19 1.48
C ALA A 114 -4.73 -24.38 0.80
N GLU A 115 -5.73 -24.99 1.44
CA GLU A 115 -6.63 -26.03 0.86
C GLU A 115 -7.90 -25.41 0.24
#